data_AF-A0A1T4KJZ8-F1
#
_entry.id   AF-A0A1T4KJZ8-F1
#
_cell.length_a   1.000
_cell.length_b   1.000
_cell.length_c   1.000
_cell.angle_alpha   90.00
_cell.angle_beta   90.00
_cell.angle_gamma   90.00
#
_symmetry.space_group_name_H-M   'P 1'
#
loop_
_entity.id
_entity.type
_entity.pdbx_description
1 polymer ?
#
loop_
_entity_poly.entity_id
_entity_poly.type
_entity_poly.pdbx_seq_one_letter_code
_entity_poly.pdbx_strand_id
1 'polypeptide(L)'
;MSNPVEPGVRKRVRDAISKLIWDQVTPWVYMNDDGVRVTSHDGQSLSFPDKESPGAKDLFWSGTYIEPFVTEICHQEIAATCRWADAQGVPRRQALSELRTELLAGFIRLYWTMADVHRQTWWKLPNGAVRRDTSGEVDRMMTFLDAALAKAANGAVASA
;
A
#
# COMPACT_ATOMS: atom_id res chain seq x y z
N MET A 1 18.28 -22.97 -15.13
CA MET A 1 17.82 -21.90 -16.04
C MET A 1 17.23 -20.80 -15.18
N SER A 2 17.79 -19.59 -15.22
CA SER A 2 17.29 -18.43 -14.49
C SER A 2 15.98 -17.96 -15.12
N ASN A 3 14.92 -17.85 -14.33
CA ASN A 3 13.65 -17.29 -14.79
C ASN A 3 13.87 -15.82 -15.21
N PRO A 4 13.39 -15.38 -16.39
CA PRO A 4 13.44 -13.97 -16.76
C PRO A 4 12.64 -13.15 -15.75
N VAL A 5 13.34 -12.31 -14.99
CA VAL A 5 12.74 -11.37 -14.04
C VAL A 5 12.65 -10.01 -14.74
N GLU A 6 11.52 -9.33 -14.60
CA GLU A 6 11.39 -7.97 -15.10
C GLU A 6 12.45 -7.07 -14.41
N PRO A 7 13.39 -6.49 -15.18
CA PRO A 7 14.40 -5.63 -14.60
C PRO A 7 13.76 -4.42 -13.93
N GLY A 8 14.03 -4.25 -12.64
CA GLY A 8 13.60 -3.08 -11.89
C GLY A 8 12.22 -3.16 -11.23
N VAL A 9 11.47 -4.27 -11.36
CA VAL A 9 10.15 -4.43 -10.69
C VAL A 9 10.26 -4.18 -9.18
N ARG A 10 11.24 -4.82 -8.52
CA ARG A 10 11.55 -4.61 -7.10
C ARG A 10 11.77 -3.13 -6.77
N LYS A 11 12.57 -2.43 -7.58
CA LYS A 11 12.88 -1.01 -7.34
C LYS A 11 11.62 -0.16 -7.47
N ARG A 12 10.83 -0.34 -8.54
CA ARG A 12 9.60 0.43 -8.77
C ARG A 12 8.59 0.23 -7.64
N VAL A 13 8.27 -1.02 -7.30
CA VAL A 13 7.35 -1.36 -6.21
C VAL A 13 7.82 -0.75 -4.90
N ARG A 14 9.10 -0.93 -4.55
CA ARG A 14 9.66 -0.38 -3.32
C ARG A 14 9.60 1.15 -3.27
N ASP A 15 9.93 1.81 -4.37
CA ASP A 15 9.94 3.26 -4.46
C ASP A 15 8.49 3.81 -4.36
N ALA A 16 7.52 3.16 -5.01
CA ALA A 16 6.09 3.51 -4.92
C ALA A 16 5.54 3.36 -3.49
N ILE A 17 5.82 2.24 -2.82
CA ILE A 17 5.39 2.01 -1.43
C ILE A 17 6.09 2.98 -0.48
N SER A 18 7.38 3.25 -0.69
CA SER A 18 8.13 4.19 0.16
C SER A 18 7.59 5.61 0.00
N LYS A 19 7.23 6.01 -1.23
CA LYS A 19 6.55 7.28 -1.49
C LYS A 19 5.19 7.34 -0.80
N LEU A 20 4.37 6.29 -0.89
CA LEU A 20 3.08 6.23 -0.21
C LEU A 20 3.23 6.40 1.30
N ILE A 21 4.19 5.69 1.92
CA ILE A 21 4.49 5.85 3.35
C ILE A 21 4.86 7.29 3.67
N TRP A 22 5.78 7.88 2.90
CA TRP A 22 6.24 9.24 3.14
C TRP A 22 5.13 10.28 3.01
N ASP A 23 4.29 10.16 1.99
CA ASP A 23 3.26 11.14 1.67
C ASP A 23 2.01 10.98 2.56
N GLN A 24 1.64 9.75 2.95
CA GLN A 24 0.34 9.45 3.57
C GLN A 24 0.44 8.89 4.99
N VAL A 25 1.58 8.34 5.41
CA VAL A 25 1.72 7.70 6.74
C VAL A 25 2.61 8.52 7.66
N THR A 26 3.78 8.93 7.20
CA THR A 26 4.75 9.73 7.96
C THR A 26 4.17 11.03 8.54
N PRO A 27 3.30 11.80 7.85
CA PRO A 27 2.78 13.06 8.40
C PRO A 27 2.04 12.89 9.73
N TRP A 28 1.45 11.73 9.97
CA TRP A 28 0.69 11.45 11.19
C TRP A 28 1.56 11.36 12.46
N VAL A 29 2.88 11.16 12.32
CA VAL A 29 3.83 11.19 13.44
C VAL A 29 3.88 12.58 14.07
N TYR A 30 3.84 13.63 13.25
CA TYR A 30 3.98 15.03 13.65
C TYR A 30 2.64 15.69 14.01
N MET A 31 1.57 14.89 14.07
CA MET A 31 0.21 15.36 14.37
C MET A 31 0.11 16.17 15.67
N ASN A 32 0.96 15.89 16.67
CA ASN A 32 0.94 16.62 17.94
C ASN A 32 1.71 17.95 17.91
N ASP A 33 2.55 18.17 16.89
CA ASP A 33 3.41 19.35 16.77
C ASP A 33 2.77 20.40 15.85
N ASP A 34 2.38 19.99 14.63
CA ASP A 34 1.90 20.88 13.57
C ASP A 34 0.48 20.54 13.07
N GLY A 35 -0.18 19.58 13.72
CA GLY A 35 -1.35 18.90 13.15
C GLY A 35 -0.96 17.98 11.99
N VAL A 36 -1.95 17.39 11.33
CA VAL A 36 -1.74 16.61 10.11
C VAL A 36 -2.51 17.24 8.95
N ARG A 37 -1.88 17.27 7.79
CA ARG A 37 -2.53 17.55 6.51
C ARG A 37 -2.09 16.53 5.49
N VAL A 38 -3.03 15.76 4.98
CA VAL A 38 -2.82 14.75 3.95
C VAL A 38 -3.89 14.91 2.87
N THR A 39 -3.62 14.39 1.67
CA THR A 39 -4.59 14.40 0.58
C THR A 39 -5.10 12.98 0.40
N SER A 40 -6.41 12.77 0.52
CA SER A 40 -7.03 11.48 0.24
C SER A 40 -6.90 11.11 -1.24
N HIS A 41 -7.17 9.84 -1.54
CA HIS A 41 -7.03 9.32 -2.91
C HIS A 41 -7.92 10.05 -3.94
N ASP A 42 -9.08 10.54 -3.52
CA ASP A 42 -10.00 11.34 -4.35
C ASP A 42 -9.60 12.83 -4.47
N GLY A 43 -8.45 13.21 -3.91
CA GLY A 43 -7.92 14.57 -3.99
C GLY A 43 -8.43 15.52 -2.91
N GLN A 44 -9.27 15.05 -1.98
CA GLN A 44 -9.72 15.91 -0.88
C GLN A 44 -8.60 16.15 0.14
N SER A 45 -8.51 17.38 0.65
CA SER A 45 -7.60 17.70 1.74
C SER A 45 -8.21 17.25 3.06
N LEU A 46 -7.51 16.38 3.77
CA LEU A 46 -7.84 15.94 5.11
C LEU A 46 -6.92 16.66 6.09
N SER A 47 -7.49 17.30 7.11
CA SER A 47 -6.73 18.07 8.09
C SER A 47 -7.25 17.80 9.50
N PHE A 48 -6.35 17.48 10.42
CA PHE A 48 -6.67 17.34 11.84
C PHE A 48 -5.68 18.17 12.66
N PRO A 49 -6.15 19.04 13.57
CA PRO A 49 -5.27 19.90 14.36
C PRO A 49 -4.42 19.12 15.37
N ASP A 50 -4.89 17.97 15.85
CA ASP A 50 -4.19 17.17 16.85
C ASP A 50 -4.70 15.71 16.89
N LYS A 51 -4.12 14.89 17.77
CA LYS A 51 -4.48 13.48 17.96
C LYS A 51 -5.84 13.24 18.64
N GLU A 52 -6.41 14.25 19.29
CA GLU A 52 -7.69 14.17 20.01
C GLU A 52 -8.87 14.52 19.10
N SER A 53 -8.55 15.05 17.91
CA SER A 53 -9.50 15.36 16.86
C SER A 53 -10.40 14.16 16.54
N PRO A 54 -11.74 14.31 16.67
CA PRO A 54 -12.68 13.22 16.47
C PRO A 54 -12.51 12.55 15.09
N GLY A 55 -12.47 11.22 15.09
CA GLY A 55 -12.37 10.42 13.86
C GLY A 55 -10.99 10.36 13.21
N ALA A 56 -9.97 11.11 13.69
CA ALA A 56 -8.63 11.07 13.10
C ALA A 56 -8.03 9.66 13.13
N LYS A 57 -8.09 9.02 14.30
CA LYS A 57 -7.62 7.64 14.49
C LYS A 57 -8.40 6.63 13.65
N ASP A 58 -9.72 6.78 13.58
CA ASP A 58 -10.59 5.87 12.84
C ASP A 58 -10.37 5.99 11.33
N LEU A 59 -10.21 7.22 10.82
CA LEU A 59 -9.86 7.48 9.44
C LEU A 59 -8.50 6.88 9.09
N PHE A 60 -7.48 7.04 9.93
CA PHE A 60 -6.14 6.51 9.68
C PHE A 60 -6.14 4.99 9.43
N TRP A 61 -7.04 4.26 10.10
CA TRP A 61 -7.24 2.82 9.93
C TRP A 61 -8.40 2.44 9.01
N SER A 62 -9.10 3.43 8.44
CA SER A 62 -10.21 3.17 7.54
C SER A 62 -9.71 2.54 6.24
N GLY A 63 -10.44 1.55 5.72
CA GLY A 63 -10.18 0.99 4.39
C GLY A 63 -10.36 2.02 3.27
N THR A 64 -10.95 3.19 3.56
CA THR A 64 -11.14 4.28 2.60
C THR A 64 -9.96 5.25 2.53
N TYR A 65 -8.98 5.15 3.44
CA TYR A 65 -7.83 6.05 3.47
C TYR A 65 -6.64 5.51 2.68
N ILE A 66 -6.00 4.45 3.18
CA ILE A 66 -4.74 3.96 2.59
C ILE A 66 -4.96 2.94 1.46
N GLU A 67 -5.96 2.06 1.60
CA GLU A 67 -6.17 0.93 0.67
C GLU A 67 -6.40 1.38 -0.78
N PRO A 68 -7.10 2.50 -1.09
CA PRO A 68 -7.25 2.97 -2.47
C PRO A 68 -5.92 3.26 -3.16
N PHE A 69 -4.95 3.87 -2.47
CA PHE A 69 -3.61 4.10 -3.01
C PHE A 69 -2.87 2.78 -3.27
N VAL A 70 -3.02 1.81 -2.37
CA VAL A 70 -2.39 0.49 -2.51
C VAL A 70 -2.98 -0.26 -3.71
N THR A 71 -4.31 -0.21 -3.87
CA THR A 71 -5.02 -0.77 -5.02
C THR A 71 -4.54 -0.15 -6.34
N GLU A 72 -4.37 1.17 -6.38
CA GLU A 72 -3.87 1.85 -7.57
C GLU A 72 -2.43 1.43 -7.92
N ILE A 73 -1.53 1.35 -6.92
CA ILE A 73 -0.17 0.84 -7.11
C ILE A 73 -0.20 -0.59 -7.70
N CYS A 74 -1.10 -1.45 -7.21
CA CYS A 74 -1.26 -2.80 -7.75
C CYS A 74 -1.67 -2.78 -9.21
N HIS A 75 -2.69 -2.00 -9.58
CA HIS A 75 -3.14 -1.91 -10.97
C HIS A 75 -2.03 -1.41 -11.90
N GLN A 76 -1.31 -0.36 -11.50
CA GLN A 76 -0.23 0.22 -12.28
C GLN A 76 0.91 -0.78 -12.51
N GLU A 77 1.38 -1.45 -11.45
CA GLU A 77 2.49 -2.40 -11.56
C GLU A 77 2.08 -3.69 -12.27
N ILE A 78 0.86 -4.20 -12.05
CA ILE A 78 0.33 -5.35 -12.81
C ILE A 78 0.30 -5.02 -14.30
N ALA A 79 -0.22 -3.85 -14.68
CA ALA A 79 -0.28 -3.44 -16.07
C ALA A 79 1.12 -3.26 -16.67
N ALA A 80 2.07 -2.68 -15.92
CA ALA A 80 3.45 -2.52 -16.34
C ALA A 80 4.14 -3.87 -16.59
N THR A 81 4.04 -4.80 -15.63
CA THR A 81 4.62 -6.14 -15.73
C THR A 81 3.99 -6.96 -16.84
N CYS A 82 2.66 -6.87 -17.06
CA CYS A 82 2.01 -7.51 -18.20
C CYS A 82 2.54 -6.98 -19.54
N ARG A 83 2.65 -5.64 -19.69
CA ARG A 83 3.20 -5.03 -20.91
C ARG A 83 4.64 -5.47 -21.18
N TRP A 84 5.46 -5.53 -20.14
CA TRP A 84 6.83 -6.03 -20.25
C TRP A 84 6.85 -7.51 -20.66
N ALA A 85 6.05 -8.35 -20.02
CA ALA A 85 5.97 -9.78 -20.31
C ALA A 85 5.57 -10.03 -21.77
N ASP A 86 4.55 -9.33 -22.26
CA ASP A 86 4.10 -9.41 -23.66
C ASP A 86 5.21 -8.98 -24.63
N ALA A 87 5.90 -7.87 -24.33
CA ALA A 87 7.00 -7.37 -25.16
C ALA A 87 8.22 -8.29 -25.21
N GLN A 88 8.45 -9.08 -24.16
CA GLN A 88 9.56 -10.03 -24.06
C GLN A 88 9.16 -11.48 -24.44
N GLY A 89 7.91 -11.72 -24.80
CA GLY A 89 7.40 -13.08 -25.05
C GLY A 89 7.44 -14.00 -23.83
N VAL A 90 7.46 -13.43 -22.62
CA VAL A 90 7.47 -14.17 -21.36
C VAL A 90 6.02 -14.44 -20.93
N PRO A 91 5.68 -15.67 -20.47
CA PRO A 91 4.35 -15.94 -19.94
C PRO A 91 4.00 -15.00 -18.78
N ARG A 92 2.88 -14.26 -18.88
CA ARG A 92 2.44 -13.30 -17.84
C ARG A 92 2.44 -13.89 -16.44
N ARG A 93 1.97 -15.13 -16.28
CA ARG A 93 1.94 -15.83 -14.98
C ARG A 93 3.32 -15.88 -14.32
N GLN A 94 4.38 -16.06 -15.11
CA GLN A 94 5.75 -16.10 -14.62
C GLN A 94 6.24 -14.71 -14.20
N ALA A 95 5.95 -13.67 -14.99
CA ALA A 95 6.35 -12.30 -14.65
C ALA A 95 5.61 -11.80 -13.38
N LEU A 96 4.33 -12.14 -13.27
CA LEU A 96 3.46 -11.72 -12.16
C LEU A 96 3.79 -12.39 -10.82
N SER A 97 4.45 -13.55 -10.81
CA SER A 97 4.82 -14.22 -9.54
C SER A 97 5.88 -13.44 -8.75
N GLU A 98 6.83 -12.81 -9.45
CA GLU A 98 7.82 -11.94 -8.80
C GLU A 98 7.13 -10.68 -8.27
N LEU A 99 6.30 -10.05 -9.10
CA LEU A 99 5.55 -8.86 -8.71
C LEU A 99 4.72 -9.10 -7.44
N ARG A 100 4.06 -10.27 -7.35
CA ARG A 100 3.30 -10.67 -6.15
C ARG A 100 4.17 -10.61 -4.88
N THR A 101 5.37 -11.16 -4.96
CA THR A 101 6.30 -11.24 -3.82
C THR A 101 6.70 -9.85 -3.36
N GLU A 102 7.04 -8.97 -4.31
CA GLU A 102 7.45 -7.59 -4.02
C GLU A 102 6.29 -6.74 -3.47
N LEU A 103 5.08 -6.87 -4.03
CA LEU A 103 3.89 -6.16 -3.54
C LEU A 103 3.51 -6.62 -2.12
N LEU A 104 3.54 -7.93 -1.84
CA LEU A 104 3.26 -8.45 -0.51
C LEU A 104 4.25 -7.93 0.54
N ALA A 105 5.54 -7.94 0.23
CA ALA A 105 6.56 -7.35 1.09
C ALA A 105 6.30 -5.84 1.32
N GLY A 106 5.85 -5.14 0.28
CA GLY A 106 5.40 -3.75 0.34
C GLY A 106 4.24 -3.53 1.30
N PHE A 107 3.18 -4.35 1.22
CA PHE A 107 2.00 -4.24 2.10
C PHE A 107 2.37 -4.47 3.56
N ILE A 108 3.14 -5.52 3.84
CA ILE A 108 3.61 -5.82 5.20
C ILE A 108 4.35 -4.61 5.75
N ARG A 109 5.30 -4.06 4.99
CA ARG A 109 6.06 -2.87 5.40
C ARG A 109 5.17 -1.65 5.65
N LEU A 110 4.22 -1.38 4.75
CA LEU A 110 3.27 -0.27 4.87
C LEU A 110 2.47 -0.37 6.17
N TYR A 111 1.78 -1.49 6.40
CA TYR A 111 0.91 -1.64 7.57
C TYR A 111 1.72 -1.69 8.87
N TRP A 112 2.89 -2.31 8.86
CA TRP A 112 3.81 -2.25 9.98
C TRP A 112 4.23 -0.82 10.33
N THR A 113 4.53 -0.01 9.31
CA THR A 113 4.84 1.41 9.50
C THR A 113 3.65 2.16 10.05
N MET A 114 2.43 1.92 9.54
CA MET A 114 1.21 2.50 10.10
C MET A 114 1.00 2.12 11.57
N ALA A 115 1.26 0.87 11.95
CA ALA A 115 1.15 0.43 13.34
C ALA A 115 2.20 1.11 14.24
N ASP A 116 3.42 1.31 13.74
CA ASP A 116 4.47 2.03 14.46
C ASP A 116 4.15 3.54 14.59
N VAL A 117 3.58 4.16 13.56
CA VAL A 117 3.09 5.54 13.60
C VAL A 117 1.92 5.67 14.56
N HIS A 118 0.95 4.75 14.52
CA HIS A 118 -0.15 4.74 15.50
C HIS A 118 0.40 4.76 16.91
N ARG A 119 1.32 3.84 17.19
CA ARG A 119 1.92 3.72 18.50
C ARG A 119 2.59 5.04 18.93
N GLN A 120 3.31 5.70 18.04
CA GLN A 120 3.97 6.98 18.34
C GLN A 120 2.99 8.13 18.53
N THR A 121 1.93 8.22 17.73
CA THR A 121 0.98 9.35 17.76
C THR A 121 0.01 9.24 18.94
N TRP A 122 -0.50 8.04 19.20
CA TRP A 122 -1.57 7.79 20.18
C TRP A 122 -1.11 7.02 21.43
N TRP A 123 0.19 6.94 21.74
CA TRP A 123 0.72 6.17 22.88
C TRP A 123 0.04 6.43 24.24
N LYS A 124 -0.46 7.66 24.47
CA LYS A 124 -1.15 8.06 25.71
C LYS A 124 -2.62 7.62 25.76
N LEU A 125 -3.20 7.19 24.65
CA LEU A 125 -4.58 6.70 24.60
C LEU A 125 -4.65 5.22 25.00
N PRO A 126 -5.82 4.73 25.46
CA PRO A 126 -6.02 3.30 25.72
C PRO A 126 -5.60 2.45 24.51
N ASN A 127 -4.80 1.42 24.76
CA ASN A 127 -4.19 0.52 23.78
C ASN A 127 -3.23 1.17 22.76
N GLY A 128 -2.94 2.48 22.89
CA GLY A 128 -2.07 3.19 21.94
C GLY A 128 -0.58 2.88 22.11
N ALA A 129 -0.14 2.38 23.27
CA ALA A 129 1.25 1.97 23.48
C ALA A 129 1.58 0.61 22.85
N VAL A 130 0.57 -0.20 22.53
CA VAL A 130 0.76 -1.52 21.92
C VAL A 130 0.71 -1.36 20.41
N ARG A 131 1.64 -2.02 19.72
CA ARG A 131 1.60 -2.08 18.26
C ARG A 131 0.37 -2.88 17.84
N ARG A 132 -0.51 -2.25 17.06
CA ARG A 132 -1.71 -2.89 16.52
C ARG A 132 -1.33 -4.12 15.67
N ASP A 133 -2.10 -5.20 15.82
CA ASP A 133 -2.02 -6.31 14.87
C ASP A 133 -2.57 -5.89 13.51
N THR A 134 -1.79 -6.12 12.46
CA THR A 134 -2.13 -5.73 11.08
C THR A 134 -2.41 -6.93 10.19
N SER A 135 -2.54 -8.13 10.77
CA SER A 135 -2.83 -9.36 10.04
C SER A 135 -4.06 -9.23 9.16
N GLY A 136 -5.16 -8.70 9.70
CA GLY A 136 -6.41 -8.53 8.96
C GLY A 136 -6.31 -7.57 7.77
N GLU A 137 -5.58 -6.46 7.89
CA GLU A 137 -5.32 -5.54 6.79
C GLU A 137 -4.45 -6.19 5.70
N VAL A 138 -3.39 -6.91 6.09
CA VAL A 138 -2.52 -7.64 5.16
C VAL A 138 -3.29 -8.73 4.42
N ASP A 139 -4.11 -9.51 5.11
CA ASP A 139 -4.90 -10.60 4.52
C ASP A 139 -5.92 -10.10 3.50
N ARG A 140 -6.59 -8.98 3.79
CA ARG A 140 -7.51 -8.33 2.83
C ARG A 140 -6.77 -7.90 1.56
N MET A 141 -5.64 -7.20 1.71
CA MET A 141 -4.88 -6.73 0.55
C MET A 141 -4.21 -7.87 -0.22
N MET A 142 -3.81 -8.96 0.45
CA MET A 142 -3.32 -10.16 -0.19
C MET A 142 -4.42 -10.84 -1.02
N THR A 143 -5.63 -10.95 -0.47
CA THR A 143 -6.79 -11.52 -1.16
C THR A 143 -7.14 -10.70 -2.41
N PHE A 144 -7.14 -9.38 -2.30
CA PHE A 144 -7.30 -8.47 -3.43
C PHE A 144 -6.21 -8.68 -4.50
N LEU A 145 -4.94 -8.70 -4.08
CA LEU A 145 -3.80 -8.87 -4.99
C LEU A 145 -3.89 -10.20 -5.76
N ASP A 146 -4.20 -11.30 -5.08
CA ASP A 146 -4.31 -12.61 -5.70
C ASP A 146 -5.43 -12.66 -6.74
N ALA A 147 -6.57 -12.05 -6.46
CA ALA A 147 -7.66 -11.92 -7.43
C ALA A 147 -7.27 -11.07 -8.65
N ALA A 148 -6.59 -9.94 -8.43
CA ALA A 148 -6.15 -9.04 -9.49
C ALA A 148 -5.11 -9.72 -10.41
N LEU A 149 -4.13 -10.42 -9.83
CA LEU A 149 -3.12 -11.16 -10.58
C LEU A 149 -3.72 -12.32 -11.38
N ALA A 150 -4.66 -13.07 -10.80
CA ALA A 150 -5.36 -14.14 -11.51
C ALA A 150 -6.11 -13.62 -12.74
N LYS A 151 -6.79 -12.48 -12.60
CA LYS A 151 -7.49 -11.80 -13.70
C LYS A 151 -6.51 -11.36 -14.80
N ALA A 152 -5.40 -10.73 -14.43
CA ALA A 152 -4.39 -10.23 -15.36
C ALA A 152 -3.65 -11.35 -16.11
N ALA A 153 -3.33 -12.45 -15.41
CA ALA A 153 -2.70 -13.63 -15.99
C ALA A 153 -3.56 -14.28 -17.09
N ASN A 154 -4.89 -14.19 -16.98
CA ASN A 154 -5.86 -14.75 -17.93
C ASN A 154 -6.20 -13.80 -19.09
N GLY A 155 -5.49 -12.68 -19.25
CA GLY A 155 -5.68 -11.77 -20.39
C GLY A 155 -6.69 -10.63 -20.16
N ALA A 156 -7.45 -10.66 -19.05
CA ALA A 156 -8.39 -9.60 -18.71
C ALA A 156 -7.67 -8.45 -17.98
N VAL A 157 -6.81 -7.71 -18.67
CA VAL A 157 -6.32 -6.44 -18.13
C VAL A 157 -7.51 -5.49 -18.16
N ALA A 158 -8.05 -5.16 -16.97
CA ALA A 158 -9.04 -4.11 -16.87
C ALA A 158 -8.37 -2.81 -17.31
N SER A 159 -8.82 -2.26 -18.44
CA SER A 159 -8.54 -0.87 -18.80
C SER A 159 -9.02 0.00 -17.63
N ALA A 160 -8.10 0.79 -17.08
CA ALA A 160 -8.44 1.90 -16.19
C ALA A 160 -9.28 2.95 -16.92
#